data_AF-A0A7C7VN31-F1
#
_entry.id   AF-A0A7C7VN31-F1
#
_cell.length_a   1.000
_cell.length_b   1.000
_cell.length_c   1.000
_cell.angle_alpha   90.00
_cell.angle_beta   90.00
_cell.angle_gamma   90.00
#
_symmetry.space_group_name_H-M   'P 1'
#
loop_
_entity.id
_entity.type
_entity.pdbx_description
1 polymer ?
#
loop_
_entity_poly.entity_id
_entity_poly.type
_entity_poly.pdbx_seq_one_letter_code
_entity_poly.pdbx_strand_id
1 'polypeptide(L)'
;MSSFLVALGKKTAGLALIFNSLLSIVSSLRILQGFYAAMPWWKPFYPFLLDGTFFWAVIPASILNLIPAKIIGNARLKRVIFHHYVYGFFVLSITIASTWLFTLISIFHLLTEAPKSSLACLLPYIQAFFIYGGIALVLDDICDVSPKIELLLKELASLTKRFRIPLHLFHALCSLISIYVSLSIGAWFYINLSSAGWSSLEASSYIVLTGSILVTGLLGLSVSLRRGSGNS
;
A
#
# COMPACT_ATOMS: atom_id res chain seq x y z
N MET A 1 -23.44 13.20 -19.15
CA MET A 1 -22.93 13.09 -17.77
C MET A 1 -21.42 12.93 -17.85
N SER A 2 -20.72 13.88 -17.26
CA SER A 2 -19.67 14.65 -17.95
C SER A 2 -18.30 14.01 -17.93
N SER A 3 -17.52 14.25 -18.98
CA SER A 3 -16.09 13.87 -19.09
C SER A 3 -15.26 14.20 -17.85
N PHE A 4 -15.68 15.19 -17.06
CA PHE A 4 -15.12 15.54 -15.77
C PHE A 4 -15.25 14.43 -14.71
N LEU A 5 -16.44 13.84 -14.54
CA LEU A 5 -16.65 12.76 -13.56
C LEU A 5 -15.83 11.52 -13.90
N VAL A 6 -15.72 11.18 -15.19
CA VAL A 6 -14.87 10.08 -15.67
C VAL A 6 -13.40 10.37 -15.40
N ALA A 7 -12.95 11.60 -15.65
CA ALA A 7 -11.58 12.02 -15.39
C ALA A 7 -11.26 12.01 -13.88
N LEU A 8 -12.18 12.48 -13.04
CA LEU A 8 -12.07 12.44 -11.59
C LEU A 8 -12.00 10.99 -11.09
N GLY A 9 -12.92 10.13 -11.53
CA GLY A 9 -12.93 8.72 -11.16
C GLY A 9 -11.63 8.00 -11.53
N LYS A 10 -11.07 8.27 -12.73
CA LYS A 10 -9.75 7.75 -13.12
C LYS A 10 -8.65 8.22 -12.18
N LYS A 11 -8.59 9.53 -11.89
CA LYS A 11 -7.56 10.11 -11.01
C LYS A 11 -7.65 9.55 -9.60
N THR A 12 -8.86 9.47 -9.04
CA THR A 12 -9.11 8.87 -7.72
C THR A 12 -8.75 7.38 -7.71
N ALA A 13 -9.07 6.62 -8.76
CA ALA A 13 -8.70 5.21 -8.86
C ALA A 13 -7.17 5.03 -8.91
N GLY A 14 -6.45 5.84 -9.70
CA GLY A 14 -4.99 5.79 -9.74
C GLY A 14 -4.36 6.10 -8.37
N LEU A 15 -4.85 7.13 -7.69
CA LEU A 15 -4.39 7.49 -6.35
C LEU A 15 -4.69 6.39 -5.33
N ALA A 16 -5.89 5.80 -5.37
CA ALA A 16 -6.28 4.68 -4.52
C ALA A 16 -5.38 3.45 -4.73
N LEU A 17 -4.98 3.18 -5.98
CA LEU A 17 -4.04 2.09 -6.28
C LEU A 17 -2.62 2.39 -5.79
N ILE A 18 -2.13 3.63 -5.88
CA ILE A 18 -0.85 4.04 -5.28
C ILE A 18 -0.90 3.86 -3.75
N PHE A 19 -1.97 4.34 -3.12
CA PHE A 19 -2.21 4.16 -1.69
C PHE A 19 -2.23 2.67 -1.31
N ASN A 20 -2.93 1.84 -2.09
CA ASN A 20 -2.99 0.40 -1.88
C ASN A 20 -1.61 -0.26 -1.97
N SER A 21 -0.79 0.12 -2.96
CA SER A 21 0.59 -0.36 -3.08
C SER A 21 1.42 -0.01 -1.84
N LEU A 22 1.31 1.22 -1.33
CA LEU A 22 2.02 1.63 -0.10
C LEU A 22 1.56 0.81 1.10
N LEU A 23 0.25 0.62 1.24
CA LEU A 23 -0.32 -0.16 2.33
C LEU A 23 0.13 -1.63 2.29
N SER A 24 0.17 -2.25 1.10
CA SER A 24 0.70 -3.60 0.92
C SER A 24 2.19 -3.69 1.27
N ILE A 25 3.01 -2.71 0.89
CA ILE A 25 4.45 -2.68 1.23
C ILE A 25 4.62 -2.61 2.74
N VAL A 26 4.02 -1.61 3.39
CA VAL A 26 4.25 -1.39 4.83
C VAL A 26 3.69 -2.53 5.66
N SER A 27 2.52 -3.07 5.30
CA SER A 27 1.94 -4.20 6.01
C SER A 27 2.79 -5.46 5.88
N SER A 28 3.33 -5.73 4.69
CA SER A 28 4.25 -6.86 4.47
C SER A 28 5.54 -6.70 5.26
N LEU A 29 6.11 -5.50 5.27
CA LEU A 29 7.31 -5.20 6.08
C LEU A 29 7.06 -5.39 7.57
N ARG A 30 5.91 -4.96 8.10
CA ARG A 30 5.56 -5.17 9.51
C ARG A 30 5.42 -6.64 9.87
N ILE A 31 4.79 -7.44 9.00
CA ILE A 31 4.66 -8.89 9.22
C ILE A 31 6.03 -9.56 9.15
N LEU A 32 6.87 -9.21 8.17
CA LEU A 32 8.24 -9.70 8.07
C LEU A 32 9.09 -9.30 9.29
N GLN A 33 8.94 -8.07 9.78
CA GLN A 33 9.63 -7.61 10.99
C GLN A 33 9.25 -8.49 12.19
N GLY A 34 7.96 -8.74 12.41
CA GLY A 34 7.53 -9.66 13.47
C GLY A 34 8.03 -11.08 13.25
N PHE A 35 8.01 -11.56 12.01
CA PHE A 35 8.43 -12.92 11.63
C PHE A 35 9.91 -13.15 11.96
N TYR A 36 10.76 -12.19 11.60
CA TYR A 36 12.18 -12.27 11.90
C TYR A 36 12.50 -11.98 13.38
N ALA A 37 11.71 -11.15 14.06
CA ALA A 37 11.90 -10.88 15.49
C ALA A 37 11.51 -12.07 16.38
N ALA A 38 10.52 -12.86 15.96
CA ALA A 38 10.00 -14.01 16.71
C ALA A 38 10.65 -15.36 16.33
N MET A 39 11.75 -15.35 15.57
CA MET A 39 12.43 -16.57 15.12
C MET A 39 12.80 -17.50 16.28
N PRO A 40 12.72 -18.85 16.11
CA PRO A 40 12.29 -19.60 14.93
C PRO A 40 10.80 -20.05 14.93
N TRP A 41 9.99 -19.63 15.90
CA TRP A 41 8.74 -20.34 16.21
C TRP A 41 7.49 -19.78 15.53
N TRP A 42 7.50 -18.50 15.14
CA TRP A 42 6.30 -17.87 14.60
C TRP A 42 6.08 -18.25 13.13
N LYS A 43 5.01 -19.00 12.87
CA LYS A 43 4.53 -19.34 11.53
C LYS A 43 3.26 -18.55 11.24
N PRO A 44 3.34 -17.35 10.63
CA PRO A 44 2.17 -16.51 10.41
C PRO A 44 1.20 -17.22 9.47
N PHE A 45 -0.09 -17.25 9.82
CA PHE A 45 -1.19 -17.79 9.00
C PHE A 45 -1.11 -19.28 8.65
N TYR A 46 -0.36 -20.07 9.42
CA TYR A 46 -0.35 -21.54 9.30
C TYR A 46 -1.74 -22.13 9.60
N PRO A 47 -2.20 -23.21 8.92
CA PRO A 47 -1.51 -23.99 7.88
C PRO A 47 -1.66 -23.47 6.45
N PHE A 48 -2.36 -22.37 6.23
CA PHE A 48 -2.70 -21.90 4.87
C PHE A 48 -1.53 -21.20 4.19
N LEU A 49 -0.71 -20.47 4.95
CA LEU A 49 0.55 -19.93 4.48
C LEU A 49 1.68 -20.86 4.89
N LEU A 50 2.46 -21.33 3.91
CA LEU A 50 3.57 -22.25 4.15
C LEU A 50 4.66 -21.61 5.01
N ASP A 51 4.99 -20.35 4.74
CA ASP A 51 6.08 -19.63 5.42
C ASP A 51 5.89 -18.10 5.40
N GLY A 52 6.40 -17.40 6.41
CA GLY A 52 6.32 -15.93 6.48
C GLY A 52 7.16 -15.22 5.41
N THR A 53 8.18 -15.87 4.85
CA THR A 53 9.05 -15.30 3.81
C THR A 53 8.32 -14.97 2.51
N PHE A 54 7.16 -15.56 2.23
CA PHE A 54 6.37 -15.25 1.02
C PHE A 54 5.91 -13.78 0.97
N PHE A 55 5.86 -13.07 2.11
CA PHE A 55 5.59 -11.62 2.13
C PHE A 55 6.66 -10.79 1.41
N TRP A 56 7.88 -11.32 1.21
CA TRP A 56 8.89 -10.65 0.37
C TRP A 56 8.46 -10.48 -1.08
N ALA A 57 7.57 -11.33 -1.61
CA ALA A 57 7.07 -11.20 -2.97
C ALA A 57 6.01 -10.09 -3.11
N VAL A 58 5.32 -9.73 -2.02
CA VAL A 58 4.29 -8.67 -2.03
C VAL A 58 4.92 -7.30 -2.24
N ILE A 59 6.12 -7.07 -1.68
CA ILE A 59 6.85 -5.81 -1.78
C ILE A 59 7.18 -5.43 -3.24
N PRO A 60 7.90 -6.25 -4.03
CA PRO A 60 8.20 -5.94 -5.42
C PRO A 60 6.93 -5.87 -6.29
N ALA A 61 5.92 -6.72 -6.05
CA ALA A 61 4.64 -6.60 -6.76
C ALA A 61 3.99 -5.23 -6.53
N SER A 62 3.98 -4.76 -5.29
CA SER A 62 3.43 -3.44 -4.93
C SER A 62 4.19 -2.28 -5.55
N ILE A 63 5.53 -2.36 -5.57
CA ILE A 63 6.40 -1.34 -6.19
C ILE A 63 6.15 -1.28 -7.70
N LEU A 64 6.13 -2.43 -8.37
CA LEU A 64 5.92 -2.51 -9.81
C LEU A 64 4.51 -2.07 -10.23
N ASN A 65 3.52 -2.17 -9.32
CA ASN A 65 2.17 -1.67 -9.51
C ASN A 65 2.01 -0.14 -9.45
N LEU A 66 3.01 0.61 -8.96
CA LEU A 66 2.97 2.07 -8.96
C LEU A 66 2.88 2.64 -10.38
N ILE A 67 3.55 2.01 -11.34
CA ILE A 67 3.54 2.42 -12.76
C ILE A 67 2.14 2.28 -13.37
N PRO A 68 1.51 1.08 -13.40
CA PRO A 68 0.16 0.93 -13.94
C PRO A 68 -0.89 1.73 -13.16
N ALA A 69 -0.74 1.90 -11.83
CA ALA A 69 -1.61 2.78 -11.05
C ALA A 69 -1.58 4.22 -11.57
N LYS A 70 -0.39 4.77 -11.85
CA LYS A 70 -0.23 6.09 -12.44
C LYS A 70 -0.80 6.18 -13.86
N ILE A 71 -0.64 5.13 -14.68
CA ILE A 71 -1.22 5.09 -16.04
C ILE A 71 -2.75 5.12 -15.98
N ILE A 72 -3.37 4.34 -15.08
CA ILE A 72 -4.83 4.33 -14.85
C ILE A 72 -5.30 5.71 -14.37
N GLY A 73 -4.52 6.33 -13.47
CA GLY A 73 -4.76 7.66 -12.91
C GLY A 73 -4.55 8.83 -13.87
N ASN A 74 -3.98 8.59 -15.05
CA ASN A 74 -3.65 9.66 -15.99
C ASN A 74 -4.94 10.20 -16.65
N ALA A 75 -5.45 11.28 -16.08
CA ALA A 75 -6.59 12.01 -16.59
C ALA A 75 -6.27 13.51 -16.71
N ARG A 76 -6.63 14.11 -17.84
CA ARG A 76 -6.46 15.56 -18.09
C ARG A 76 -7.53 16.37 -17.35
N LEU A 77 -7.51 16.34 -16.02
CA LEU A 77 -8.15 17.38 -15.22
C LEU A 77 -7.23 18.60 -15.30
N LYS A 78 -7.74 19.77 -15.70
CA LYS A 78 -6.97 21.03 -15.67
C LYS A 78 -6.54 21.30 -14.23
N ARG A 79 -5.38 20.76 -13.79
CA ARG A 79 -4.68 20.94 -12.50
C ARG A 79 -5.54 21.70 -11.49
N VAL A 80 -6.63 21.09 -11.00
CA VAL A 80 -7.72 21.85 -10.39
C VAL A 80 -7.25 22.31 -9.00
N ILE A 81 -6.60 23.46 -9.04
CA ILE A 81 -6.36 24.47 -8.02
C ILE A 81 -5.00 24.40 -7.28
N PHE A 82 -4.35 23.24 -7.05
CA PHE A 82 -2.90 23.17 -6.63
C PHE A 82 -2.25 21.82 -7.05
N HIS A 83 -0.91 21.74 -7.07
CA HIS A 83 -0.19 20.49 -7.35
C HIS A 83 -0.44 19.48 -6.21
N HIS A 84 -0.80 18.22 -6.49
CA HIS A 84 -1.19 17.25 -5.45
C HIS A 84 -0.08 17.01 -4.44
N TYR A 85 1.18 17.11 -4.89
CA TYR A 85 2.33 17.01 -3.99
C TYR A 85 2.32 18.10 -2.88
N VAL A 86 1.77 19.29 -3.13
CA VAL A 86 1.67 20.36 -2.11
C VAL A 86 0.70 19.95 -1.01
N TYR A 87 -0.48 19.43 -1.39
CA TYR A 87 -1.42 18.86 -0.42
C TYR A 87 -0.81 17.65 0.30
N GLY A 88 -0.08 16.80 -0.42
CA GLY A 88 0.63 15.66 0.15
C GLY A 88 1.62 16.09 1.23
N PHE A 89 2.50 17.07 0.95
CA PHE A 89 3.41 17.62 1.95
C PHE A 89 2.68 18.28 3.11
N PHE A 90 1.61 19.05 2.85
CA PHE A 90 0.82 19.69 3.89
C PHE A 90 0.19 18.66 4.85
N VAL A 91 -0.46 17.62 4.30
CA VAL A 91 -1.04 16.52 5.08
C VAL A 91 0.05 15.80 5.87
N LEU A 92 1.21 15.53 5.27
CA LEU A 92 2.35 14.92 5.97
C LEU A 92 2.85 15.78 7.12
N SER A 93 3.08 17.08 6.90
CA SER A 93 3.54 18.02 7.92
C SER A 93 2.56 18.11 9.10
N ILE A 94 1.26 18.23 8.82
CA ILE A 94 0.23 18.25 9.87
C ILE A 94 0.18 16.91 10.61
N THR A 95 0.26 15.79 9.90
CA THR A 95 0.18 14.47 10.53
C THR A 95 1.41 14.21 11.41
N ILE A 96 2.61 14.60 10.98
CA ILE A 96 3.83 14.51 11.78
C ILE A 96 3.74 15.43 13.00
N ALA A 97 3.34 16.69 12.82
CA ALA A 97 3.21 17.65 13.92
C ALA A 97 2.17 17.19 14.95
N SER A 98 1.01 16.73 14.49
CA SER A 98 -0.06 16.21 15.36
C SER A 98 0.36 14.92 16.06
N THR A 99 1.08 14.01 15.38
CA THR A 99 1.61 12.80 16.02
C THR A 99 2.62 13.15 17.10
N TRP A 100 3.55 14.06 16.82
CA TRP A 100 4.56 14.49 17.79
C TRP A 100 3.92 15.16 19.01
N LEU A 101 2.98 16.08 18.79
CA LEU A 101 2.21 16.75 19.85
C LEU A 101 1.39 15.75 20.67
N PHE A 102 0.74 14.78 20.02
CA PHE A 102 0.00 13.73 20.73
C PHE A 102 0.92 12.81 21.53
N THR A 103 2.08 12.42 20.99
CA THR A 103 3.05 11.61 21.75
C THR A 103 3.58 12.35 22.97
N LEU A 104 3.85 13.65 22.85
CA LEU A 104 4.24 14.48 23.99
C LEU A 104 3.13 14.51 25.06
N ILE A 105 1.89 14.83 24.66
CA ILE A 105 0.75 14.86 25.58
C ILE A 105 0.53 13.49 26.23
N SER A 106 0.68 12.40 25.47
CA SER A 106 0.50 11.03 25.97
C SER A 106 1.58 10.64 26.99
N ILE A 107 2.83 11.10 26.84
CA ILE A 107 3.88 10.93 27.86
C ILE A 107 3.49 11.67 29.16
N PHE A 108 2.95 12.89 29.06
CA PHE A 108 2.45 13.64 30.21
C PHE A 108 1.23 12.97 30.87
N HIS A 109 0.34 12.37 30.07
CA HIS A 109 -0.85 11.65 30.55
C HIS A 109 -0.51 10.30 31.19
N LEU A 110 0.49 9.57 30.66
CA LEU A 110 0.97 8.31 31.24
C LEU A 110 1.57 8.53 32.64
N LEU A 111 2.07 9.73 32.91
CA LEU A 111 2.52 10.17 34.23
C LEU A 111 1.36 10.46 35.21
N THR A 112 0.12 10.56 34.73
CA THR A 112 -1.02 11.03 35.55
C THR A 112 -2.22 10.08 35.59
N GLU A 113 -2.55 9.28 34.55
CA GLU A 113 -3.62 8.26 34.60
C GLU A 113 -3.45 7.14 33.54
N ALA A 114 -4.07 5.97 33.80
CA ALA A 114 -4.08 4.82 32.90
C ALA A 114 -5.15 4.97 31.78
N PRO A 115 -4.79 4.87 30.48
CA PRO A 115 -5.74 5.10 29.40
C PRO A 115 -6.65 3.89 29.15
N LYS A 116 -7.95 4.06 29.38
CA LYS A 116 -9.03 3.09 29.03
C LYS A 116 -10.01 3.67 27.98
N SER A 117 -9.52 4.29 26.92
CA SER A 117 -10.41 4.81 25.85
C SER A 117 -10.16 4.13 24.50
N SER A 118 -11.22 3.62 23.89
CA SER A 118 -11.26 3.00 22.54
C SER A 118 -10.64 3.85 21.44
N LEU A 119 -10.64 5.18 21.61
CA LEU A 119 -10.10 6.16 20.67
C LEU A 119 -8.57 6.09 20.53
N ALA A 120 -7.86 5.70 21.60
CA ALA A 120 -6.42 5.50 21.59
C ALA A 120 -5.99 4.32 20.68
N CYS A 121 -6.87 3.32 20.51
CA CYS A 121 -6.63 2.17 19.64
C CYS A 121 -6.82 2.52 18.14
N LEU A 122 -7.69 3.47 17.82
CA LEU A 122 -7.99 3.88 16.44
C LEU A 122 -6.97 4.90 15.89
N LEU A 123 -6.38 5.72 16.76
CA LEU A 123 -5.51 6.82 16.36
C LEU A 123 -4.32 6.41 15.45
N PRO A 124 -3.59 5.29 15.71
CA PRO A 124 -2.50 4.86 14.84
C PRO A 124 -2.97 4.54 13.42
N TYR A 125 -4.19 4.03 13.25
CA TYR A 125 -4.76 3.71 11.94
C TYR A 125 -5.13 4.98 11.17
N ILE A 126 -5.71 5.97 11.86
CA ILE A 126 -6.02 7.28 11.28
C ILE A 126 -4.72 7.98 10.84
N GLN A 127 -3.70 7.98 11.69
CA GLN A 127 -2.40 8.57 11.36
C GLN A 127 -1.75 7.87 10.16
N ALA A 128 -1.74 6.53 10.15
CA ALA A 128 -1.21 5.75 9.04
C ALA A 128 -1.96 6.06 7.73
N PHE A 129 -3.29 6.19 7.77
CA PHE A 129 -4.09 6.60 6.61
C PHE A 129 -3.66 7.95 6.06
N PHE A 130 -3.51 8.98 6.91
CA PHE A 130 -3.08 10.30 6.43
C PHE A 130 -1.63 10.32 5.96
N ILE A 131 -0.72 9.56 6.60
CA ILE A 131 0.66 9.43 6.14
C ILE A 131 0.71 8.78 4.76
N TYR A 132 0.07 7.63 4.58
CA TYR A 132 0.10 6.92 3.30
C TYR A 132 -0.67 7.70 2.22
N GLY A 133 -1.74 8.39 2.58
CA GLY A 133 -2.47 9.29 1.69
C GLY A 133 -1.60 10.47 1.24
N GLY A 134 -0.88 11.09 2.17
CA GLY A 134 0.06 12.17 1.88
C GLY A 134 1.20 11.72 0.96
N ILE A 135 1.80 10.56 1.23
CA ILE A 135 2.83 9.97 0.36
C ILE A 135 2.26 9.65 -1.02
N ALA A 136 1.06 9.07 -1.11
CA ALA A 136 0.42 8.75 -2.39
C ALA A 136 0.22 10.00 -3.27
N LEU A 137 -0.20 11.12 -2.66
CA LEU A 137 -0.34 12.41 -3.35
C LEU A 137 0.99 12.95 -3.86
N VAL A 138 2.07 12.83 -3.07
CA VAL A 138 3.42 13.21 -3.51
C VAL A 138 3.93 12.30 -4.62
N LEU A 139 3.69 10.99 -4.54
CA LEU A 139 4.14 10.01 -5.54
C LEU A 139 3.44 10.20 -6.89
N ASP A 140 2.15 10.54 -6.88
CA ASP A 140 1.36 10.80 -8.09
C ASP A 140 2.01 11.91 -8.94
N ASP A 141 2.39 13.02 -8.29
CA ASP A 141 3.00 14.21 -8.90
C ASP A 141 4.54 14.26 -8.72
N ILE A 142 5.22 13.14 -8.46
CA ILE A 142 6.66 13.13 -8.10
C ILE A 142 7.58 13.75 -9.16
N CYS A 143 7.20 13.68 -10.44
CA CYS A 143 7.97 14.28 -11.54
C CYS A 143 7.92 15.81 -11.49
N ASP A 144 6.86 16.40 -10.94
CA ASP A 144 6.69 17.85 -10.82
C ASP A 144 7.44 18.40 -9.60
N VAL A 145 7.85 17.54 -8.66
CA VAL A 145 8.58 17.94 -7.44
C VAL A 145 10.03 18.32 -7.75
N SER A 146 10.69 17.61 -8.66
CA SER A 146 12.10 17.88 -8.99
C SER A 146 12.52 17.36 -10.36
N PRO A 147 13.22 18.18 -11.18
CA PRO A 147 13.74 17.74 -12.48
C PRO A 147 14.80 16.64 -12.36
N LYS A 148 15.50 16.54 -11.21
CA LYS A 148 16.45 15.44 -10.96
C LYS A 148 15.74 14.10 -10.85
N ILE A 149 14.55 14.07 -10.23
CA ILE A 149 13.73 12.86 -10.12
C ILE A 149 13.23 12.46 -11.51
N GLU A 150 12.82 13.42 -12.34
CA GLU A 150 12.44 13.14 -13.72
C GLU A 150 13.58 12.49 -14.51
N LEU A 151 14.82 12.98 -14.35
CA LEU A 151 16.00 12.41 -15.02
C LEU A 151 16.28 10.98 -14.54
N LEU A 152 16.27 10.73 -13.23
CA LEU A 152 16.42 9.38 -12.65
C LEU A 152 15.33 8.41 -13.15
N LEU A 153 14.08 8.88 -13.23
CA LEU A 153 12.97 8.08 -13.74
C LEU A 153 13.13 7.75 -15.23
N LYS A 154 13.68 8.66 -16.04
CA LYS A 154 14.02 8.41 -17.45
C LYS A 154 15.13 7.36 -17.58
N GLU A 155 16.15 7.42 -16.73
CA GLU A 155 17.21 6.39 -16.68
C GLU A 155 16.64 5.03 -16.29
N LEU A 156 15.84 4.95 -15.22
CA LEU A 156 15.15 3.72 -14.81
C LEU A 156 14.21 3.17 -15.90
N ALA A 157 13.51 4.06 -16.61
CA ALA A 157 12.67 3.66 -17.73
C ALA A 157 13.50 3.05 -18.88
N SER A 158 14.72 3.56 -19.12
CA SER A 158 15.64 3.01 -20.12
C SER A 158 16.13 1.60 -19.72
N LEU A 159 16.47 1.38 -18.44
CA LEU A 159 16.84 0.07 -17.92
C LEU A 159 15.67 -0.92 -18.00
N THR A 160 14.46 -0.45 -17.70
CA THR A 160 13.23 -1.24 -17.79
C THR A 160 12.97 -1.72 -19.23
N LYS A 161 13.31 -0.92 -20.25
CA LYS A 161 13.22 -1.35 -21.66
C LYS A 161 14.18 -2.51 -21.96
N ARG A 162 15.40 -2.46 -21.42
CA ARG A 162 16.41 -3.52 -21.60
C ARG A 162 16.02 -4.83 -20.91
N PHE A 163 15.43 -4.75 -19.72
CA PHE A 163 15.02 -5.90 -18.91
C PHE A 163 13.52 -6.19 -18.96
N ARG A 164 12.85 -5.83 -20.07
CA ARG A 164 11.39 -5.88 -20.16
C ARG A 164 10.81 -7.27 -19.88
N ILE A 165 11.32 -8.30 -20.55
CA ILE A 165 10.82 -9.68 -20.41
C ILE A 165 11.03 -10.22 -18.98
N PRO A 166 12.25 -10.24 -18.42
CA PRO A 166 12.46 -10.78 -17.08
C PRO A 166 11.70 -9.99 -16.02
N LEU A 167 11.59 -8.67 -16.15
CA LEU A 167 10.81 -7.85 -15.22
C LEU A 167 9.32 -8.18 -15.27
N HIS A 168 8.76 -8.44 -16.46
CA HIS A 168 7.36 -8.87 -16.59
C HIS A 168 7.11 -10.24 -15.95
N LEU A 169 7.99 -11.22 -16.21
CA LEU A 169 7.86 -12.54 -15.61
C LEU A 169 7.99 -12.47 -14.08
N PHE A 170 8.98 -11.73 -13.60
CA PHE A 170 9.17 -11.48 -12.17
C PHE A 170 7.94 -10.81 -11.55
N HIS A 171 7.37 -9.80 -12.20
CA HIS A 171 6.15 -9.15 -11.73
C HIS A 171 4.97 -10.12 -11.66
N ALA A 172 4.77 -10.95 -12.70
CA ALA A 172 3.71 -11.95 -12.74
C ALA A 172 3.85 -12.99 -11.62
N LEU A 173 5.06 -13.49 -11.39
CA LEU A 173 5.36 -14.44 -10.31
C LEU A 173 5.10 -13.81 -8.92
N CYS A 174 5.61 -12.60 -8.68
CA CYS A 174 5.38 -11.89 -7.43
C CYS A 174 3.87 -11.60 -7.20
N SER A 175 3.14 -11.30 -8.28
CA SER A 175 1.71 -11.07 -8.24
C SER A 175 0.94 -12.34 -7.91
N LEU A 176 1.31 -13.48 -8.49
CA LEU A 176 0.70 -14.78 -8.20
C LEU A 176 0.94 -15.19 -6.75
N ILE A 177 2.17 -15.02 -6.25
CA ILE A 177 2.50 -15.26 -4.85
C ILE A 177 1.70 -14.32 -3.94
N SER A 178 1.53 -13.05 -4.31
CA SER A 178 0.71 -12.10 -3.54
C SER A 178 -0.75 -12.55 -3.45
N ILE A 179 -1.33 -13.07 -4.54
CA ILE A 179 -2.69 -13.66 -4.51
C ILE A 179 -2.72 -14.85 -3.55
N TYR A 180 -1.74 -15.76 -3.64
CA TYR A 180 -1.64 -16.89 -2.71
C TYR A 180 -1.58 -16.42 -1.25
N VAL A 181 -0.69 -15.48 -0.92
CA VAL A 181 -0.57 -14.89 0.43
C VAL A 181 -1.90 -14.31 0.89
N SER A 182 -2.57 -13.53 0.04
CA SER A 182 -3.87 -12.96 0.37
C SER A 182 -4.92 -14.02 0.66
N LEU A 183 -5.03 -15.05 -0.19
CA LEU A 183 -6.01 -16.11 0.01
C LEU A 183 -5.72 -16.91 1.28
N SER A 184 -4.44 -17.16 1.59
CA SER A 184 -4.03 -17.82 2.82
C SER A 184 -4.40 -17.02 4.07
N ILE A 185 -4.17 -15.70 4.07
CA ILE A 185 -4.60 -14.82 5.16
C ILE A 185 -6.12 -14.86 5.30
N GLY A 186 -6.86 -14.74 4.18
CA GLY A 186 -8.32 -14.76 4.19
C GLY A 186 -8.91 -16.08 4.73
N ALA A 187 -8.35 -17.22 4.30
CA ALA A 187 -8.76 -18.54 4.79
C ALA A 187 -8.46 -18.70 6.29
N TRP A 188 -7.25 -18.30 6.71
CA TRP A 188 -6.86 -18.32 8.11
C TRP A 188 -7.78 -17.43 8.96
N PHE A 189 -8.05 -16.21 8.50
CA PHE A 189 -8.92 -15.24 9.15
C PHE A 189 -10.34 -15.77 9.30
N TYR A 190 -10.90 -16.37 8.25
CA TYR A 190 -12.26 -16.92 8.27
C TYR A 190 -12.43 -18.03 9.32
N ILE A 191 -11.46 -18.94 9.42
CA ILE A 191 -11.54 -20.08 10.35
C ILE A 191 -11.33 -19.64 11.80
N ASN A 192 -10.49 -18.64 12.03
CA ASN A 192 -10.18 -18.15 13.37
C ASN A 192 -11.12 -17.01 13.82
N LEU A 193 -12.05 -16.57 12.97
CA LEU A 193 -12.91 -15.42 13.24
C LEU A 193 -13.73 -15.58 14.52
N SER A 194 -14.30 -16.77 14.73
CA SER A 194 -15.15 -17.08 15.89
C SER A 194 -14.35 -17.40 17.16
N SER A 195 -13.15 -17.93 17.04
CA SER A 195 -12.31 -18.34 18.18
C SER A 195 -11.44 -17.20 18.73
N ALA A 196 -11.11 -16.20 17.91
CA ALA A 196 -10.11 -15.21 18.28
C ALA A 196 -10.63 -14.06 19.15
N GLY A 197 -11.95 -13.95 19.35
CA GLY A 197 -12.55 -12.92 20.21
C GLY A 197 -12.20 -11.49 19.80
N TRP A 198 -11.88 -11.28 18.51
CA TRP A 198 -11.34 -10.01 18.04
C TRP A 198 -12.29 -8.85 18.19
N SER A 199 -11.73 -7.69 18.50
CA SER A 199 -12.44 -6.43 18.35
C SER A 199 -12.78 -6.19 16.87
N SER A 200 -13.86 -5.45 16.61
CA SER A 200 -14.25 -5.06 15.25
C SER A 200 -13.12 -4.36 14.48
N LEU A 201 -12.26 -3.63 15.19
CA LEU A 201 -11.12 -2.93 14.62
C LEU A 201 -10.04 -3.91 14.13
N GLU A 202 -9.64 -4.88 14.95
CA GLU A 202 -8.66 -5.90 14.57
C GLU A 202 -9.16 -6.70 13.37
N ALA A 203 -10.43 -7.14 13.40
CA ALA A 203 -11.06 -7.83 12.29
C ALA A 203 -11.02 -6.99 10.99
N SER A 204 -11.33 -5.70 11.07
CA SER A 204 -11.26 -4.79 9.92
C SER A 204 -9.84 -4.66 9.36
N SER A 205 -8.81 -4.69 10.21
CA SER A 205 -7.42 -4.57 9.77
C SER A 205 -6.96 -5.77 8.94
N TYR A 206 -7.41 -6.99 9.28
CA TYR A 206 -7.16 -8.18 8.48
C TYR A 206 -7.91 -8.17 7.15
N ILE A 207 -9.13 -7.64 7.12
CA ILE A 207 -9.90 -7.46 5.89
C ILE A 207 -9.17 -6.48 4.96
N VAL A 208 -8.71 -5.34 5.50
CA VAL A 208 -7.94 -4.35 4.75
C VAL A 208 -6.63 -4.94 4.24
N LEU A 209 -5.87 -5.64 5.09
CA LEU A 209 -4.64 -6.33 4.70
C LEU A 209 -4.86 -7.30 3.54
N THR A 210 -5.84 -8.19 3.70
CA THR A 210 -6.19 -9.22 2.71
C THR A 210 -6.62 -8.55 1.41
N GLY A 211 -7.58 -7.63 1.47
CA GLY A 211 -8.09 -6.92 0.30
C GLY A 211 -6.97 -6.16 -0.44
N SER A 212 -6.08 -5.50 0.31
CA SER A 212 -4.99 -4.75 -0.32
C SER A 212 -3.98 -5.61 -1.04
N ILE A 213 -3.55 -6.72 -0.42
CA ILE A 213 -2.63 -7.67 -1.08
C ILE A 213 -3.32 -8.33 -2.28
N LEU A 214 -4.62 -8.65 -2.20
CA LEU A 214 -5.38 -9.20 -3.32
C LEU A 214 -5.43 -8.23 -4.49
N VAL A 215 -5.78 -6.96 -4.25
CA VAL A 215 -5.83 -5.91 -5.29
C VAL A 215 -4.45 -5.73 -5.92
N THR A 216 -3.39 -5.73 -5.12
CA THR A 216 -2.00 -5.69 -5.59
C THR A 216 -1.70 -6.89 -6.51
N GLY A 217 -2.00 -8.11 -6.09
CA GLY A 217 -1.77 -9.31 -6.89
C GLY A 217 -2.57 -9.33 -8.19
N LEU A 218 -3.86 -8.99 -8.13
CA LEU A 218 -4.73 -8.96 -9.31
C LEU A 218 -4.33 -7.87 -10.31
N LEU A 219 -3.99 -6.67 -9.84
CA LEU A 219 -3.51 -5.59 -10.70
C LEU A 219 -2.22 -6.00 -11.40
N GLY A 220 -1.23 -6.50 -10.65
CA GLY A 220 0.07 -6.87 -11.21
C GLY A 220 0.00 -8.01 -12.21
N LEU A 221 -0.87 -9.00 -11.94
CA LEU A 221 -1.15 -10.10 -12.88
C LEU A 221 -1.86 -9.58 -14.14
N SER A 222 -2.88 -8.75 -13.99
CA SER A 222 -3.63 -8.21 -15.14
C SER A 222 -2.75 -7.40 -16.10
N VAL A 223 -1.82 -6.62 -15.55
CA VAL A 223 -0.86 -5.80 -16.32
C VAL A 223 0.16 -6.68 -17.02
N SER A 224 0.61 -7.75 -16.36
CA SER A 224 1.57 -8.70 -16.92
C SER A 224 0.95 -9.53 -18.05
N LEU A 225 -0.31 -9.97 -17.92
CA LEU A 225 -1.02 -10.76 -18.93
C LEU A 225 -1.42 -9.94 -20.17
N ARG A 226 -1.97 -8.73 -19.99
CA ARG A 226 -2.43 -7.87 -21.11
C ARG A 226 -1.34 -7.48 -22.09
N ARG A 227 -0.05 -7.56 -21.69
CA ARG A 227 1.08 -7.20 -22.55
C ARG A 227 1.75 -8.41 -23.22
N GLY A 228 1.40 -9.62 -22.80
CA GLY A 228 1.73 -10.86 -23.51
C GLY A 228 0.89 -11.07 -24.77
N SER A 229 -0.34 -10.53 -24.82
CA SER A 229 -1.24 -10.65 -25.98
C SER A 229 -1.10 -9.54 -27.04
N GLY A 230 -0.16 -8.61 -26.86
CA GLY A 230 0.07 -7.48 -27.78
C GLY A 230 1.21 -7.69 -28.78
N ASN A 231 1.75 -8.91 -28.86
CA ASN A 231 2.81 -9.35 -29.77
C ASN A 231 2.35 -10.61 -30.55
N SER A 232 1.15 -10.58 -31.11
CA SER A 232 0.68 -11.53 -32.13
C SER A 232 0.21 -10.75 -33.35
#